data_AF-A0A921BLT2-F1
#
_entry.id   AF-A0A921BLT2-F1
#
_cell.length_a   1.000
_cell.length_b   1.000
_cell.length_c   1.000
_cell.angle_alpha   90.00
_cell.angle_beta   90.00
_cell.angle_gamma   90.00
#
_symmetry.space_group_name_H-M   'P 1'
#
loop_
_entity.id
_entity.type
_entity.pdbx_description
1 polymer ?
#
loop_
_entity_poly.entity_id
_entity_poly.type
_entity_poly.pdbx_seq_one_letter_code
_entity_poly.pdbx_strand_id
1 'polypeptide(L)'
;MTTDGTTAGLSSYPPEETWDHVESLDAAAWPTKVRRAHRLVPTTCFNCEANCGLLAWVDKETGRITKFEGNPVHPASRGRNCAKGPATINQVEDPERILYPMKRVGERGEGLWERISWDQALDDIGSRIGRAFRENRHHEVMYHVGRMGDDSYMERVLHSWGIDGHNSHTNICSSGARVGYASWMGFDRPSADFANAKVIFLISSHLEAGHYFNPHAQRIIEGQQNGATVICVDPRLSNTASKADHWFSAWPGTEAFLLLAIARLLVENDTWDQAFFERWVNWETFLREARPDLDPVFNNVGPALLDHYADYTPAAAARMCGIDEDRIRTVADIIGDGLGAFASHTWRASSAGNEGGWMVARCLQFLNVLTGSVGTEGGTNANGWNKFIPVTPAHPEPQGRWNELQWPIEYPLSHHELSILLPHFLKAGRATLDTYFTRVYNPLWTNPDGFTWMEVLRDRRRSAAMWR
;
A
#
# COMPACT_ATOMS: atom_id res chain seq x y z
N MET A 1 46.97 -5.65 -7.88
CA MET A 1 46.60 -4.38 -7.24
C MET A 1 45.54 -4.70 -6.22
N THR A 2 45.76 -4.21 -5.01
CA THR A 2 45.20 -4.62 -3.73
C THR A 2 43.70 -4.36 -3.62
N THR A 3 42.92 -5.41 -3.38
CA THR A 3 41.57 -5.31 -2.83
C THR A 3 41.68 -5.48 -1.32
N ASP A 4 41.50 -4.37 -0.59
CA ASP A 4 41.40 -4.35 0.87
C ASP A 4 40.28 -5.28 1.32
N GLY A 5 40.68 -6.37 1.98
CA GLY A 5 39.80 -7.42 2.51
C GLY A 5 39.20 -7.12 3.88
N THR A 6 38.80 -5.88 4.16
CA THR A 6 38.36 -5.49 5.53
C THR A 6 37.00 -4.80 5.64
N THR A 7 36.16 -4.77 4.59
CA THR A 7 34.78 -4.23 4.68
C THR A 7 33.69 -5.02 3.96
N ALA A 8 33.99 -6.19 3.39
CA ALA A 8 32.95 -7.02 2.81
C ALA A 8 32.09 -7.61 3.94
N GLY A 9 30.91 -7.03 4.19
CA GLY A 9 29.89 -7.61 5.06
C GLY A 9 29.48 -9.03 4.60
N LEU A 10 28.50 -9.63 5.27
CA LEU A 10 27.92 -10.94 4.93
C LEU A 10 27.07 -10.88 3.64
N SER A 11 27.65 -10.45 2.52
CA SER A 11 27.02 -10.40 1.21
C SER A 11 27.85 -11.21 0.22
N SER A 12 27.28 -12.32 -0.26
CA SER A 12 27.86 -13.15 -1.32
C SER A 12 26.86 -13.23 -2.47
N TYR A 13 27.17 -12.54 -3.56
CA TYR A 13 26.40 -12.58 -4.81
C TYR A 13 27.36 -12.78 -5.98
N PRO A 14 26.98 -13.55 -7.03
CA PRO A 14 27.76 -13.59 -8.25
C PRO A 14 27.85 -12.20 -8.89
N PRO A 15 29.04 -11.76 -9.38
CA PRO A 15 29.16 -10.50 -10.10
C PRO A 15 28.23 -10.46 -11.33
N GLU A 16 27.67 -9.29 -11.63
CA GLU A 16 26.67 -9.12 -12.69
C GLU A 16 27.18 -9.61 -14.06
N GLU A 17 28.44 -9.36 -14.36
CA GLU A 17 29.12 -9.78 -15.59
C GLU A 17 29.20 -11.30 -15.76
N THR A 18 28.96 -12.07 -14.69
CA THR A 18 28.96 -13.54 -14.71
C THR A 18 27.57 -14.15 -14.80
N TRP A 19 26.50 -13.36 -14.79
CA TRP A 19 25.13 -13.87 -14.69
C TRP A 19 24.70 -14.77 -15.86
N ASP A 20 25.36 -14.70 -17.02
CA ASP A 20 25.13 -15.65 -18.11
C ASP A 20 25.63 -17.08 -17.84
N HIS A 21 26.53 -17.24 -16.88
CA HIS A 21 27.08 -18.54 -16.49
C HIS A 21 27.66 -18.50 -15.06
N VAL A 22 26.88 -19.02 -14.11
CA VAL A 22 27.28 -19.22 -12.71
C VAL A 22 27.20 -20.70 -12.35
N GLU A 23 28.28 -21.26 -11.81
CA GLU A 23 28.27 -22.63 -11.29
C GLU A 23 27.86 -22.66 -9.82
N SER A 24 27.01 -23.61 -9.44
CA SER A 24 26.72 -23.91 -8.03
C SER A 24 26.61 -25.41 -7.80
N LEU A 25 26.71 -25.83 -6.53
CA LEU A 25 26.47 -27.22 -6.17
C LEU A 25 24.96 -27.48 -6.05
N ASP A 26 24.53 -28.60 -6.61
CA ASP A 26 23.16 -29.08 -6.46
C ASP A 26 22.93 -29.56 -5.03
N ALA A 27 22.16 -28.79 -4.26
CA ALA A 27 21.85 -29.12 -2.87
C ALA A 27 21.02 -30.41 -2.74
N ALA A 28 20.23 -30.78 -3.76
CA ALA A 28 19.43 -32.00 -3.74
C ALA A 28 20.27 -33.27 -4.00
N ALA A 29 21.47 -33.13 -4.55
CA ALA A 29 22.37 -34.25 -4.83
C ALA A 29 23.22 -34.69 -3.62
N TRP A 30 23.06 -34.05 -2.46
CA TRP A 30 23.83 -34.36 -1.25
C TRP A 30 23.73 -35.85 -0.87
N PRO A 31 24.85 -36.53 -0.53
CA PRO A 31 26.20 -35.99 -0.28
C PRO A 31 27.10 -35.86 -1.52
N THR A 32 26.61 -36.20 -2.71
CA THR A 32 27.39 -36.12 -3.95
C THR A 32 27.54 -34.66 -4.39
N LYS A 33 28.77 -34.23 -4.68
CA LYS A 33 29.05 -32.89 -5.20
C LYS A 33 28.78 -32.84 -6.71
N VAL A 34 27.54 -32.58 -7.08
CA VAL A 34 27.15 -32.34 -8.48
C VAL A 34 27.20 -30.84 -8.76
N ARG A 35 27.96 -30.42 -9.77
CA ARG A 35 27.98 -29.03 -10.25
C ARG A 35 26.88 -28.81 -11.28
N ARG A 36 26.21 -27.68 -11.19
CA ARG A 36 25.20 -27.21 -12.15
C ARG A 36 25.56 -25.82 -12.62
N ALA A 37 25.36 -25.58 -13.91
CA ALA A 37 25.56 -24.27 -14.53
C ALA A 37 24.22 -23.55 -14.66
N HIS A 38 24.16 -22.31 -14.20
CA HIS A 38 22.97 -21.48 -14.20
C HIS A 38 23.16 -20.19 -15.01
N ARG A 39 22.08 -19.69 -15.57
CA ARG A 39 21.91 -18.28 -15.97
C ARG A 39 21.07 -17.59 -14.91
N LEU A 40 21.51 -16.45 -14.41
CA LEU A 40 20.79 -15.62 -13.46
C LEU A 40 19.99 -14.57 -14.22
N VAL A 41 18.66 -14.58 -14.06
CA VAL A 41 17.76 -13.66 -14.75
C VAL A 41 17.12 -12.70 -13.74
N PRO A 42 17.34 -11.37 -13.87
CA PRO A 42 16.67 -10.39 -13.04
C PRO A 42 15.15 -10.41 -13.22
N THR A 43 14.43 -10.36 -12.11
CA THR A 43 12.98 -10.23 -12.09
C THR A 43 12.54 -9.51 -10.81
N THR A 44 11.23 -9.36 -10.61
CA THR A 44 10.67 -8.62 -9.49
C THR A 44 9.66 -9.46 -8.74
N CYS A 45 9.75 -9.47 -7.41
CA CYS A 45 8.80 -10.16 -6.54
C CYS A 45 7.43 -9.50 -6.60
N PHE A 46 6.37 -10.27 -6.88
CA PHE A 46 5.00 -9.77 -6.97
C PHE A 46 4.12 -10.14 -5.76
N ASN A 47 4.72 -10.69 -4.68
CA ASN A 47 4.00 -11.11 -3.48
C ASN A 47 3.50 -9.97 -2.60
N CYS A 48 4.05 -8.77 -2.77
CA CYS A 48 3.58 -7.54 -2.13
C CYS A 48 3.99 -6.33 -2.98
N GLU A 49 3.42 -5.17 -2.69
CA GLU A 49 3.71 -3.93 -3.43
C GLU A 49 5.13 -3.37 -3.22
N ALA A 50 5.96 -3.99 -2.36
CA ALA A 50 7.36 -3.59 -2.22
C ALA A 50 8.19 -3.85 -3.48
N ASN A 51 7.73 -4.77 -4.36
CA ASN A 51 8.37 -5.10 -5.63
C ASN A 51 9.90 -5.28 -5.50
N CYS A 52 10.34 -6.05 -4.51
CA CYS A 52 11.76 -6.29 -4.28
C CYS A 52 12.37 -7.06 -5.47
N GLY A 53 13.59 -6.70 -5.85
CA GLY A 53 14.31 -7.40 -6.90
C GLY A 53 14.64 -8.85 -6.53
N LEU A 54 14.49 -9.74 -7.50
CA LEU A 54 14.84 -11.15 -7.43
C LEU A 54 15.81 -11.51 -8.57
N LEU A 55 16.61 -12.54 -8.34
CA LEU A 55 17.38 -13.26 -9.35
C LEU A 55 16.84 -14.67 -9.45
N ALA A 56 16.31 -15.01 -10.62
CA ALA A 56 15.93 -16.38 -10.95
C ALA A 56 17.18 -17.14 -11.39
N TRP A 57 17.51 -18.22 -10.68
CA TRP A 57 18.59 -19.13 -11.09
C TRP A 57 18.03 -20.15 -12.06
N VAL A 58 18.31 -19.99 -13.35
CA VAL A 58 17.83 -20.86 -14.43
C VAL A 58 18.91 -21.87 -14.78
N ASP A 59 18.66 -23.16 -14.58
CA ASP A 59 19.56 -24.22 -15.00
C ASP A 59 19.72 -24.24 -16.53
N LYS A 60 20.96 -24.23 -17.03
CA LYS A 60 21.25 -24.08 -18.47
C LYS A 60 20.98 -25.37 -19.26
N GLU A 61 20.93 -26.53 -18.60
CA GLU A 61 20.68 -27.81 -19.27
C GLU A 61 19.17 -28.06 -19.42
N THR A 62 18.40 -27.76 -18.37
CA THR A 62 16.96 -28.07 -18.28
C THR A 62 16.05 -26.88 -18.57
N GLY A 63 16.57 -25.65 -18.50
CA GLY A 63 15.79 -24.42 -18.62
C GLY A 63 14.87 -24.13 -17.43
N ARG A 64 14.94 -24.92 -16.35
CA ARG A 64 14.08 -24.77 -15.16
C ARG A 64 14.66 -23.78 -14.18
N ILE A 65 13.79 -23.10 -13.43
CA ILE A 65 14.19 -22.27 -12.30
C ILE A 65 14.49 -23.18 -11.12
N THR A 66 15.70 -23.08 -10.55
CA THR A 66 16.13 -23.92 -9.41
C THR A 66 15.95 -23.22 -8.08
N LYS A 67 16.09 -21.89 -8.05
CA LYS A 67 15.86 -21.05 -6.86
C LYS A 67 15.67 -19.58 -7.23
N PHE A 68 15.16 -18.81 -6.28
CA PHE A 68 15.18 -17.35 -6.32
C PHE A 68 16.03 -16.79 -5.19
N GLU A 69 16.89 -15.84 -5.52
CA GLU A 69 17.67 -15.06 -4.55
C GLU A 69 17.38 -13.56 -4.73
N GLY A 70 17.90 -12.73 -3.83
CA GLY A 70 17.72 -11.29 -3.97
C GLY A 70 18.63 -10.68 -5.02
N ASN A 71 18.12 -9.70 -5.77
CA ASN A 71 18.91 -8.99 -6.77
C ASN A 71 19.76 -7.89 -6.09
N PRO A 72 21.12 -8.01 -6.07
CA PRO A 72 21.99 -7.05 -5.40
C PRO A 72 22.01 -5.67 -6.06
N VAL A 73 21.76 -5.58 -7.37
CA VAL A 73 21.76 -4.30 -8.10
C VAL A 73 20.39 -3.59 -8.08
N HIS A 74 19.36 -4.21 -7.49
CA HIS A 74 18.06 -3.56 -7.36
C HIS A 74 18.15 -2.37 -6.39
N PRO A 75 17.79 -1.14 -6.80
CA PRO A 75 18.10 0.08 -6.05
C PRO A 75 17.41 0.15 -4.68
N ALA A 76 16.18 -0.37 -4.59
CA ALA A 76 15.43 -0.39 -3.33
C ALA A 76 15.91 -1.52 -2.39
N SER A 77 15.74 -2.79 -2.79
CA SER A 77 15.98 -3.95 -1.94
C SER A 77 17.46 -4.35 -1.77
N ARG A 78 18.38 -3.96 -2.67
CA ARG A 78 19.84 -4.19 -2.53
C ARG A 78 20.19 -5.65 -2.19
N GLY A 79 19.54 -6.61 -2.84
CA GLY A 79 19.72 -8.05 -2.60
C GLY A 79 19.03 -8.63 -1.37
N ARG A 80 18.44 -7.80 -0.50
CA ARG A 80 17.76 -8.28 0.72
C ARG A 80 16.31 -8.62 0.41
N ASN A 81 15.90 -9.85 0.68
CA ASN A 81 14.54 -10.33 0.46
C ASN A 81 13.99 -10.97 1.75
N CYS A 82 12.66 -10.85 1.96
CA CYS A 82 12.00 -11.59 3.03
C CYS A 82 11.71 -13.03 2.58
N ALA A 83 11.25 -13.89 3.48
CA ALA A 83 10.95 -15.30 3.19
C ALA A 83 10.01 -15.50 1.99
N LYS A 84 9.11 -14.54 1.72
CA LYS A 84 8.19 -14.58 0.57
C LYS A 84 8.91 -14.50 -0.78
N GLY A 85 10.09 -13.88 -0.85
CA GLY A 85 10.84 -13.73 -2.11
C GLY A 85 11.29 -15.08 -2.66
N PRO A 86 12.18 -15.80 -1.96
CA PRO A 86 12.61 -17.14 -2.37
C PRO A 86 11.46 -18.14 -2.52
N ALA A 87 10.43 -18.04 -1.68
CA ALA A 87 9.25 -18.91 -1.73
C ALA A 87 8.40 -18.76 -3.02
N THR A 88 8.70 -17.79 -3.88
CA THR A 88 8.04 -17.63 -5.19
C THR A 88 8.19 -18.89 -6.06
N ILE A 89 9.25 -19.69 -5.86
CA ILE A 89 9.41 -20.97 -6.58
C ILE A 89 8.22 -21.92 -6.36
N ASN A 90 7.64 -21.92 -5.16
CA ASN A 90 6.49 -22.76 -4.85
C ASN A 90 5.24 -22.34 -5.62
N GLN A 91 5.13 -21.07 -6.02
CA GLN A 91 4.00 -20.59 -6.84
C GLN A 91 4.19 -20.90 -8.32
N VAL A 92 5.45 -20.90 -8.80
CA VAL A 92 5.77 -21.28 -10.18
C VAL A 92 5.49 -22.76 -10.41
N GLU A 93 5.91 -23.60 -9.46
CA GLU A 93 5.82 -25.06 -9.49
C GLU A 93 4.60 -25.60 -8.74
N ASP A 94 3.60 -24.75 -8.44
CA ASP A 94 2.39 -25.16 -7.72
C ASP A 94 1.65 -26.25 -8.52
N PRO A 95 1.45 -27.47 -7.95
CA PRO A 95 0.80 -28.56 -8.65
C PRO A 95 -0.68 -28.30 -8.94
N GLU A 96 -1.31 -27.33 -8.26
CA GLU A 96 -2.70 -26.91 -8.46
C GLU A 96 -2.83 -25.69 -9.39
N ARG A 97 -1.71 -25.23 -9.99
CA ARG A 97 -1.72 -24.09 -10.90
C ARG A 97 -2.59 -24.37 -12.13
N ILE A 98 -3.49 -23.44 -12.43
CA ILE A 98 -4.31 -23.47 -13.63
C ILE A 98 -3.45 -23.08 -14.84
N LEU A 99 -3.15 -24.06 -15.71
CA LEU A 99 -2.28 -23.89 -16.89
C LEU A 99 -3.05 -23.67 -18.20
N TYR A 100 -4.36 -23.90 -18.20
CA TYR A 100 -5.21 -23.82 -19.38
C TYR A 100 -6.53 -23.12 -19.05
N PRO A 101 -7.14 -22.41 -20.01
CA PRO A 101 -8.48 -21.87 -19.84
C PRO A 101 -9.50 -22.97 -19.51
N MET A 102 -10.44 -22.67 -18.61
CA MET A 102 -11.47 -23.61 -18.19
C MET A 102 -12.87 -23.00 -18.25
N LYS A 103 -13.84 -23.82 -18.67
CA LYS A 103 -15.27 -23.50 -18.72
C LYS A 103 -16.03 -24.30 -17.68
N ARG A 104 -16.93 -23.66 -16.96
CA ARG A 104 -17.83 -24.36 -16.04
C ARG A 104 -18.88 -25.15 -16.84
N VAL A 105 -19.06 -26.43 -16.51
CA VAL A 105 -20.06 -27.32 -17.14
C VAL A 105 -21.21 -27.71 -16.21
N GLY A 106 -21.06 -27.49 -14.90
CA GLY A 106 -22.10 -27.74 -13.89
C GLY A 106 -22.75 -26.48 -13.31
N GLU A 107 -23.49 -26.66 -12.23
CA GLU A 107 -24.04 -25.56 -11.44
C GLU A 107 -22.94 -24.75 -10.73
N ARG A 108 -23.27 -23.52 -10.36
CA ARG A 108 -22.33 -22.62 -9.69
C ARG A 108 -21.96 -23.15 -8.31
N GLY A 109 -20.67 -23.39 -8.11
CA GLY A 109 -20.12 -23.87 -6.85
C GLY A 109 -19.89 -25.39 -6.80
N GLU A 110 -20.29 -26.14 -7.82
CA GLU A 110 -20.05 -27.60 -7.87
C GLU A 110 -18.59 -27.97 -8.17
N GLY A 111 -17.80 -27.02 -8.69
CA GLY A 111 -16.41 -27.29 -9.06
C GLY A 111 -16.23 -28.13 -10.33
N LEU A 112 -17.28 -28.26 -11.16
CA LEU A 112 -17.23 -28.98 -12.43
C LEU A 112 -16.74 -28.07 -13.57
N TRP A 113 -15.55 -28.36 -14.07
CA TRP A 113 -14.85 -27.60 -15.11
C TRP A 113 -14.39 -28.50 -16.25
N GLU A 114 -14.47 -28.00 -17.47
CA GLU A 114 -13.84 -28.59 -18.66
C GLU A 114 -12.76 -27.65 -19.20
N ARG A 115 -11.68 -28.22 -19.74
CA ARG A 115 -10.64 -27.44 -20.42
C ARG A 115 -11.13 -27.00 -21.80
N ILE A 116 -10.86 -25.75 -22.15
CA ILE A 116 -11.16 -25.18 -23.48
C ILE A 116 -9.93 -24.51 -24.09
N SER A 117 -10.02 -24.11 -25.36
CA SER A 117 -8.97 -23.31 -26.01
C SER A 117 -9.02 -21.85 -25.59
N TRP A 118 -7.92 -21.13 -25.81
CA TRP A 118 -7.89 -19.67 -25.65
C TRP A 118 -8.87 -18.98 -26.59
N ASP A 119 -8.92 -19.39 -27.87
CA ASP A 119 -9.84 -18.82 -28.86
C ASP A 119 -11.30 -18.95 -28.39
N GLN A 120 -11.70 -20.13 -27.93
CA GLN A 120 -13.06 -20.34 -27.41
C GLN A 120 -13.35 -19.48 -26.18
N ALA A 121 -12.40 -19.35 -25.26
CA ALA A 121 -12.58 -18.52 -24.06
C ALA A 121 -12.75 -17.04 -24.42
N LEU A 122 -11.91 -16.54 -25.33
CA LEU A 122 -11.94 -15.16 -25.80
C LEU A 122 -13.20 -14.86 -26.61
N ASP A 123 -13.62 -15.77 -27.50
CA ASP A 123 -14.84 -15.64 -28.29
C ASP A 123 -16.09 -15.62 -27.41
N ASP A 124 -16.18 -16.53 -26.43
CA ASP A 124 -17.34 -16.61 -25.54
C ASP A 124 -17.46 -15.36 -24.64
N ILE A 125 -16.35 -14.88 -24.08
CA ILE A 125 -16.31 -13.66 -23.24
C ILE A 125 -16.55 -12.42 -24.10
N GLY A 126 -15.85 -12.29 -25.22
CA GLY A 126 -15.97 -11.16 -26.15
C GLY A 126 -17.38 -11.03 -26.72
N SER A 127 -18.02 -12.15 -27.08
CA SER A 127 -19.40 -12.16 -27.57
C SER A 127 -20.41 -11.67 -26.54
N ARG A 128 -20.18 -11.95 -25.25
CA ARG A 128 -21.02 -11.46 -24.14
C ARG A 128 -20.86 -9.96 -23.92
N ILE A 129 -19.61 -9.50 -23.81
CA ILE A 129 -19.30 -8.06 -23.70
C ILE A 129 -19.92 -7.30 -24.90
N GLY A 130 -19.69 -7.79 -26.12
CA GLY A 130 -20.25 -7.18 -27.33
C GLY A 130 -21.78 -7.24 -27.43
N ARG A 131 -22.43 -8.20 -26.77
CA ARG A 131 -23.90 -8.21 -26.62
C ARG A 131 -24.37 -7.13 -25.65
N ALA A 132 -23.75 -7.05 -24.46
CA ALA A 132 -24.07 -6.03 -23.48
C ALA A 132 -23.96 -4.62 -24.07
N PHE A 133 -22.92 -4.36 -24.87
CA PHE A 133 -22.74 -3.05 -25.53
C PHE A 133 -23.82 -2.77 -26.58
N ARG A 134 -24.17 -3.74 -27.45
CA ARG A 134 -25.25 -3.58 -28.44
C ARG A 134 -26.63 -3.36 -27.81
N GLU A 135 -26.83 -3.87 -26.60
CA GLU A 135 -28.06 -3.69 -25.81
C GLU A 135 -27.99 -2.46 -24.88
N ASN A 136 -26.95 -1.62 -25.01
CA ASN A 136 -26.69 -0.44 -24.17
C ASN A 136 -26.50 -0.73 -22.66
N ARG A 137 -26.18 -1.98 -22.29
CA ARG A 137 -25.90 -2.45 -20.92
C ARG A 137 -24.43 -2.28 -20.51
N HIS A 138 -23.83 -1.12 -20.83
CA HIS A 138 -22.40 -0.85 -20.64
C HIS A 138 -21.94 -0.94 -19.18
N HIS A 139 -22.83 -0.59 -18.22
CA HIS A 139 -22.54 -0.62 -16.78
C HIS A 139 -22.50 -2.04 -16.19
N GLU A 140 -22.93 -3.06 -16.96
CA GLU A 140 -23.00 -4.46 -16.52
C GLU A 140 -21.69 -5.24 -16.81
N VAL A 141 -20.69 -4.58 -17.40
CA VAL A 141 -19.35 -5.14 -17.65
C VAL A 141 -18.37 -4.53 -16.64
N MET A 142 -17.74 -5.38 -15.84
CA MET A 142 -16.86 -4.95 -14.75
C MET A 142 -15.59 -5.80 -14.65
N TYR A 143 -14.47 -5.10 -14.65
CA TYR A 143 -13.15 -5.62 -14.34
C TYR A 143 -12.85 -5.34 -12.87
N HIS A 144 -12.52 -6.37 -12.10
CA HIS A 144 -12.17 -6.22 -10.68
C HIS A 144 -10.75 -6.71 -10.41
N VAL A 145 -9.86 -5.77 -10.13
CA VAL A 145 -8.44 -6.03 -9.93
C VAL A 145 -8.06 -6.03 -8.45
N GLY A 146 -7.24 -7.01 -8.08
CA GLY A 146 -6.64 -7.05 -6.76
C GLY A 146 -5.29 -6.37 -6.83
N ARG A 147 -4.24 -7.15 -7.10
CA ARG A 147 -2.89 -6.59 -7.28
C ARG A 147 -2.73 -6.06 -8.71
N MET A 148 -2.62 -4.73 -8.84
CA MET A 148 -2.21 -4.08 -10.09
C MET A 148 -0.77 -4.44 -10.47
N GLY A 149 -0.54 -4.75 -11.73
CA GLY A 149 0.78 -5.10 -12.28
C GLY A 149 0.84 -5.00 -13.80
N ASP A 150 -0.02 -4.18 -14.38
CA ASP A 150 -0.22 -4.00 -15.82
C ASP A 150 -0.02 -2.53 -16.25
N ASP A 151 0.55 -1.69 -15.37
CA ASP A 151 0.89 -0.29 -15.64
C ASP A 151 -0.20 0.52 -16.35
N SER A 152 -1.46 0.35 -15.91
CA SER A 152 -2.65 1.04 -16.42
C SER A 152 -3.10 0.63 -17.83
N TYR A 153 -2.60 -0.49 -18.36
CA TYR A 153 -3.05 -1.01 -19.65
C TYR A 153 -4.55 -1.35 -19.64
N MET A 154 -5.06 -1.92 -18.54
CA MET A 154 -6.48 -2.25 -18.44
C MET A 154 -7.39 -1.02 -18.45
N GLU A 155 -6.98 0.10 -17.83
CA GLU A 155 -7.74 1.36 -17.89
C GLU A 155 -7.89 1.84 -19.32
N ARG A 156 -6.82 1.73 -20.11
CA ARG A 156 -6.86 2.08 -21.54
C ARG A 156 -7.87 1.22 -22.30
N VAL A 157 -7.95 -0.07 -21.99
CA VAL A 157 -8.94 -0.98 -22.61
C VAL A 157 -10.36 -0.55 -22.24
N LEU A 158 -10.65 -0.34 -20.95
CA LEU A 158 -11.97 0.07 -20.48
C LEU A 158 -12.41 1.42 -21.07
N HIS A 159 -11.51 2.40 -21.13
CA HIS A 159 -11.77 3.69 -21.78
C HIS A 159 -12.03 3.52 -23.29
N SER A 160 -11.31 2.62 -23.97
CA SER A 160 -11.54 2.35 -25.40
C SER A 160 -12.90 1.70 -25.67
N TRP A 161 -13.45 0.99 -24.68
CA TRP A 161 -14.82 0.47 -24.71
C TRP A 161 -15.87 1.51 -24.31
N GLY A 162 -15.45 2.68 -23.81
CA GLY A 162 -16.35 3.75 -23.36
C GLY A 162 -17.17 3.36 -22.13
N ILE A 163 -16.61 2.54 -21.24
CA ILE A 163 -17.32 2.06 -20.03
C ILE A 163 -16.63 2.51 -18.73
N ASP A 164 -17.44 2.76 -17.71
CA ASP A 164 -17.02 2.90 -16.31
C ASP A 164 -17.00 1.51 -15.64
N GLY A 165 -15.96 0.74 -15.97
CA GLY A 165 -15.88 -0.69 -15.69
C GLY A 165 -14.80 -1.09 -14.69
N HIS A 166 -14.07 -0.13 -14.10
CA HIS A 166 -12.95 -0.41 -13.21
C HIS A 166 -13.39 -0.58 -11.76
N ASN A 167 -12.98 -1.69 -11.15
CA ASN A 167 -13.13 -1.87 -9.72
C ASN A 167 -11.85 -2.44 -9.11
N SER A 168 -11.46 -2.03 -7.90
CA SER A 168 -10.25 -2.54 -7.26
C SER A 168 -10.39 -2.83 -5.77
N HIS A 169 -9.44 -3.59 -5.23
CA HIS A 169 -9.36 -3.79 -3.78
C HIS A 169 -8.83 -2.57 -3.01
N THR A 170 -8.61 -1.41 -3.66
CA THR A 170 -7.93 -0.27 -3.03
C THR A 170 -8.68 0.21 -1.79
N ASN A 171 -10.01 0.16 -1.82
CA ASN A 171 -10.87 0.54 -0.71
C ASN A 171 -10.54 -0.22 0.60
N ILE A 172 -10.47 -1.55 0.53
CA ILE A 172 -10.09 -2.41 1.68
C ILE A 172 -8.60 -2.44 1.99
N CYS A 173 -7.77 -1.96 1.06
CA CYS A 173 -6.33 -2.00 1.20
C CYS A 173 -5.82 -0.77 1.96
N SER A 174 -5.81 0.40 1.33
CA SER A 174 -5.11 1.59 1.85
C SER A 174 -5.86 2.90 1.62
N SER A 175 -7.07 2.85 1.07
CA SER A 175 -7.84 4.06 0.70
C SER A 175 -7.94 5.07 1.83
N GLY A 176 -8.22 4.63 3.07
CA GLY A 176 -8.31 5.51 4.23
C GLY A 176 -7.05 6.35 4.42
N ALA A 177 -5.87 5.72 4.47
CA ALA A 177 -4.61 6.45 4.61
C ALA A 177 -4.37 7.40 3.43
N ARG A 178 -4.66 6.92 2.20
CA ARG A 178 -4.44 7.70 0.98
C ARG A 178 -5.25 8.98 0.94
N VAL A 179 -6.50 8.97 1.41
CA VAL A 179 -7.34 10.17 1.50
C VAL A 179 -6.71 11.22 2.42
N GLY A 180 -6.21 10.79 3.58
CA GLY A 180 -5.57 11.68 4.54
C GLY A 180 -4.31 12.34 3.97
N TYR A 181 -3.50 11.57 3.25
CA TYR A 181 -2.31 12.06 2.54
C TYR A 181 -2.67 12.99 1.37
N ALA A 182 -3.60 12.59 0.50
CA ALA A 182 -4.02 13.35 -0.67
C ALA A 182 -4.59 14.72 -0.29
N SER A 183 -5.32 14.79 0.83
CA SER A 183 -5.91 16.02 1.34
C SER A 183 -4.88 17.05 1.82
N TRP A 184 -3.65 16.62 2.15
CA TRP A 184 -2.55 17.51 2.56
C TRP A 184 -1.63 17.90 1.40
N MET A 185 -1.19 16.92 0.62
CA MET A 185 -0.10 17.13 -0.36
C MET A 185 -0.51 16.93 -1.82
N GLY A 186 -1.79 16.61 -2.10
CA GLY A 186 -2.26 16.32 -3.46
C GLY A 186 -1.77 14.97 -4.02
N PHE A 187 -1.07 14.18 -3.22
CA PHE A 187 -0.56 12.86 -3.59
C PHE A 187 -1.06 11.79 -2.61
N ASP A 188 -1.32 10.60 -3.13
CA ASP A 188 -2.00 9.54 -2.39
C ASP A 188 -1.10 8.81 -1.38
N ARG A 189 0.23 8.97 -1.43
CA ARG A 189 1.16 8.25 -0.55
C ARG A 189 2.38 9.08 -0.15
N PRO A 190 2.93 8.86 1.06
CA PRO A 190 4.18 9.44 1.49
C PRO A 190 5.39 8.64 0.96
N SER A 191 6.55 9.28 1.00
CA SER A 191 7.87 8.74 0.70
C SER A 191 8.87 9.30 1.72
N ALA A 192 8.86 8.72 2.91
CA ALA A 192 9.69 9.16 4.03
C ALA A 192 11.17 8.81 3.83
N ASP A 193 12.06 9.76 4.17
CA ASP A 193 13.51 9.61 4.10
C ASP A 193 14.08 9.07 5.41
N PHE A 194 13.76 7.81 5.71
CA PHE A 194 14.11 7.20 6.99
C PHE A 194 15.62 7.12 7.27
N ALA A 195 16.47 7.10 6.25
CA ALA A 195 17.91 6.92 6.45
C ALA A 195 18.60 8.17 7.02
N ASN A 196 18.04 9.36 6.77
CA ASN A 196 18.56 10.64 7.22
C ASN A 196 17.70 11.29 8.32
N ALA A 197 16.66 10.59 8.79
CA ALA A 197 15.76 11.11 9.82
C ALA A 197 16.44 11.23 11.18
N LYS A 198 16.03 12.20 11.99
CA LYS A 198 16.34 12.24 13.44
C LYS A 198 15.30 11.51 14.26
N VAL A 199 14.04 11.55 13.82
CA VAL A 199 12.91 10.89 14.47
C VAL A 199 12.11 10.14 13.43
N ILE A 200 11.85 8.85 13.71
CA ILE A 200 11.07 7.96 12.85
C ILE A 200 9.80 7.56 13.59
N PHE A 201 8.63 7.95 13.08
CA PHE A 201 7.33 7.66 13.70
C PHE A 201 6.49 6.70 12.85
N LEU A 202 6.25 5.51 13.39
CA LEU A 202 5.67 4.37 12.68
C LEU A 202 4.33 3.97 13.31
N ILE A 203 3.24 4.01 12.55
CA ILE A 203 1.92 3.51 12.99
C ILE A 203 1.55 2.27 12.19
N SER A 204 1.30 1.14 12.85
CA SER A 204 0.96 -0.13 12.19
C SER A 204 2.02 -0.61 11.15
N SER A 205 3.23 -0.06 11.20
CA SER A 205 4.27 -0.22 10.17
C SER A 205 5.24 -1.33 10.55
N HIS A 206 4.98 -2.55 10.09
CA HIS A 206 5.70 -3.75 10.50
C HIS A 206 6.87 -4.09 9.55
N LEU A 207 8.11 -3.86 9.95
CA LEU A 207 9.32 -4.14 9.17
C LEU A 207 9.50 -5.64 8.88
N GLU A 208 9.09 -6.51 9.80
CA GLU A 208 9.33 -7.95 9.73
C GLU A 208 8.39 -8.70 8.78
N ALA A 209 7.15 -8.24 8.68
CA ALA A 209 6.07 -8.97 8.03
C ALA A 209 5.21 -8.06 7.15
N GLY A 210 5.33 -6.75 7.35
CA GLY A 210 4.52 -5.75 6.72
C GLY A 210 4.73 -5.69 5.22
N HIS A 211 3.62 -5.39 4.57
CA HIS A 211 3.57 -5.06 3.18
C HIS A 211 4.29 -3.73 2.96
N TYR A 212 5.15 -3.60 1.93
CA TYR A 212 6.04 -2.44 1.64
C TYR A 212 7.39 -2.36 2.35
N PHE A 213 7.63 -3.11 3.42
CA PHE A 213 8.68 -2.66 4.33
C PHE A 213 10.07 -3.20 4.10
N ASN A 214 10.37 -4.15 3.21
CA ASN A 214 11.76 -4.61 3.13
C ASN A 214 12.74 -3.47 2.73
N PRO A 215 12.51 -2.69 1.65
CA PRO A 215 13.35 -1.54 1.37
C PRO A 215 13.33 -0.52 2.52
N HIS A 216 12.16 -0.20 3.08
CA HIS A 216 12.07 0.76 4.20
C HIS A 216 12.76 0.28 5.48
N ALA A 217 12.73 -1.01 5.80
CA ALA A 217 13.37 -1.62 6.95
C ALA A 217 14.88 -1.39 6.89
N GLN A 218 15.47 -1.50 5.69
CA GLN A 218 16.88 -1.15 5.51
C GLN A 218 17.15 0.31 5.86
N ARG A 219 16.32 1.24 5.33
CA ARG A 219 16.51 2.68 5.59
C ARG A 219 16.23 3.06 7.04
N ILE A 220 15.25 2.43 7.69
CA ILE A 220 14.93 2.66 9.10
C ILE A 220 16.06 2.17 10.00
N ILE A 221 16.63 0.99 9.71
CA ILE A 221 17.79 0.48 10.44
C ILE A 221 19.03 1.34 10.17
N GLU A 222 19.25 1.81 8.94
CA GLU A 222 20.30 2.79 8.60
C GLU A 222 20.12 4.08 9.42
N GLY A 223 18.91 4.64 9.47
CA GLY A 223 18.58 5.80 10.30
C GLY A 223 18.82 5.56 11.79
N GLN A 224 18.36 4.43 12.33
CA GLN A 224 18.59 4.07 13.74
C GLN A 224 20.08 3.91 14.05
N GLN A 225 20.87 3.32 13.16
CA GLN A 225 22.34 3.23 13.29
C GLN A 225 23.01 4.62 13.24
N ASN A 226 22.41 5.57 12.52
CA ASN A 226 22.84 6.96 12.48
C ASN A 226 22.35 7.79 13.69
N GLY A 227 21.64 7.17 14.64
CA GLY A 227 21.16 7.81 15.87
C GLY A 227 19.71 8.31 15.82
N ALA A 228 18.93 7.95 14.80
CA ALA A 228 17.51 8.28 14.75
C ALA A 228 16.75 7.57 15.89
N THR A 229 15.87 8.31 16.57
CA THR A 229 14.94 7.71 17.54
C THR A 229 13.74 7.11 16.81
N VAL A 230 13.44 5.83 17.04
CA VAL A 230 12.34 5.10 16.43
C VAL A 230 11.19 4.97 17.43
N ILE A 231 10.03 5.51 17.06
CA ILE A 231 8.77 5.42 17.80
C ILE A 231 7.80 4.54 17.01
N CYS A 232 7.26 3.51 17.64
CA CYS A 232 6.32 2.57 17.04
C CYS A 232 4.99 2.57 17.80
N VAL A 233 3.89 2.85 17.11
CA VAL A 233 2.51 2.77 17.60
C VAL A 233 1.85 1.53 17.00
N ASP A 234 1.59 0.54 17.83
CA ASP A 234 1.06 -0.76 17.43
C ASP A 234 0.38 -1.43 18.64
N PRO A 235 -0.90 -1.87 18.57
CA PRO A 235 -1.55 -2.56 19.68
C PRO A 235 -0.89 -3.89 20.06
N ARG A 236 -0.09 -4.48 19.17
CA ARG A 236 0.73 -5.67 19.48
C ARG A 236 2.20 -5.29 19.60
N LEU A 237 2.93 -6.02 20.45
CA LEU A 237 4.39 -5.97 20.46
C LEU A 237 4.93 -6.70 19.22
N SER A 238 4.99 -6.00 18.09
CA SER A 238 5.59 -6.48 16.85
C SER A 238 7.11 -6.56 16.94
N ASN A 239 7.77 -7.27 16.00
CA ASN A 239 9.24 -7.29 15.95
C ASN A 239 9.82 -5.90 15.66
N THR A 240 9.03 -5.04 15.01
CA THR A 240 9.36 -3.62 14.85
C THR A 240 9.30 -2.90 16.19
N ALA A 241 8.18 -3.04 16.92
CA ALA A 241 8.02 -2.45 18.23
C ALA A 241 9.10 -2.92 19.22
N SER A 242 9.52 -4.19 19.18
CA SER A 242 10.60 -4.70 20.04
C SER A 242 11.99 -4.14 19.72
N LYS A 243 12.15 -3.48 18.56
CA LYS A 243 13.39 -2.82 18.12
C LYS A 243 13.30 -1.29 18.16
N ALA A 244 12.12 -0.76 18.47
CA ALA A 244 11.89 0.68 18.61
C ALA A 244 12.39 1.16 19.99
N ASP A 245 12.82 2.40 20.05
CA ASP A 245 13.20 3.06 21.30
C ASP A 245 11.95 3.32 22.18
N HIS A 246 10.82 3.64 21.53
CA HIS A 246 9.53 3.80 22.20
C HIS A 246 8.44 2.99 21.49
N TRP A 247 7.76 2.11 22.24
CA TRP A 247 6.57 1.39 21.76
C TRP A 247 5.29 1.85 22.48
N PHE A 248 4.31 2.35 21.73
CA PHE A 248 2.98 2.70 22.22
C PHE A 248 1.95 1.66 21.80
N SER A 249 1.34 1.00 22.79
CA SER A 249 0.22 0.08 22.59
C SER A 249 -1.10 0.86 22.68
N ALA A 250 -1.33 1.74 21.71
CA ALA A 250 -2.58 2.49 21.63
C ALA A 250 -3.77 1.53 21.42
N TRP A 251 -4.93 1.87 21.98
CA TRP A 251 -6.16 1.17 21.65
C TRP A 251 -6.51 1.37 20.16
N PRO A 252 -6.91 0.31 19.43
CA PRO A 252 -7.22 0.42 18.01
C PRO A 252 -8.27 1.49 17.73
N GLY A 253 -7.97 2.43 16.83
CA GLY A 253 -8.86 3.51 16.43
C GLY A 253 -8.69 4.82 17.21
N THR A 254 -7.81 4.86 18.22
CA THR A 254 -7.57 6.08 19.02
C THR A 254 -6.31 6.85 18.57
N GLU A 255 -5.62 6.38 17.53
CA GLU A 255 -4.34 6.93 17.08
C GLU A 255 -4.46 8.39 16.62
N ALA A 256 -5.57 8.79 16.00
CA ALA A 256 -5.80 10.19 15.63
C ALA A 256 -5.85 11.12 16.85
N PHE A 257 -6.44 10.66 17.96
CA PHE A 257 -6.49 11.42 19.22
C PHE A 257 -5.08 11.59 19.80
N LEU A 258 -4.29 10.51 19.83
CA LEU A 258 -2.89 10.54 20.25
C LEU A 258 -2.08 11.56 19.43
N LEU A 259 -2.21 11.54 18.11
CA LEU A 259 -1.48 12.43 17.21
C LEU A 259 -1.86 13.90 17.43
N LEU A 260 -3.14 14.22 17.65
CA LEU A 260 -3.57 15.57 17.97
C LEU A 260 -3.11 16.04 19.34
N ALA A 261 -3.03 15.14 20.33
CA ALA A 261 -2.47 15.48 21.64
C ALA A 261 -0.96 15.78 21.57
N ILE A 262 -0.22 15.02 20.75
CA ILE A 262 1.18 15.32 20.43
C ILE A 262 1.28 16.67 19.70
N ALA A 263 0.45 16.92 18.69
CA ALA A 263 0.43 18.19 17.97
C ALA A 263 0.17 19.39 18.90
N ARG A 264 -0.79 19.25 19.83
CA ARG A 264 -1.08 20.26 20.85
C ARG A 264 0.14 20.52 21.75
N LEU A 265 0.84 19.47 22.18
CA LEU A 265 2.06 19.59 22.99
C LEU A 265 3.19 20.33 22.26
N LEU A 266 3.39 20.08 20.96
CA LEU A 266 4.38 20.81 20.17
C LEU A 266 4.09 22.31 20.14
N VAL A 267 2.80 22.70 20.01
CA VAL A 267 2.40 24.11 20.03
C VAL A 267 2.49 24.70 21.44
N GLU A 268 2.06 23.97 22.47
CA GLU A 268 2.10 24.40 23.88
C GLU A 268 3.53 24.63 24.37
N ASN A 269 4.47 23.78 23.93
CA ASN A 269 5.88 23.86 24.29
C ASN A 269 6.69 24.81 23.38
N ASP A 270 6.05 25.41 22.37
CA ASP A 270 6.70 26.20 21.33
C ASP A 270 7.83 25.46 20.57
N THR A 271 7.66 24.14 20.39
CA THR A 271 8.60 23.24 19.71
C THR A 271 8.08 22.81 18.34
N TRP A 272 7.74 23.80 17.51
CA TRP A 272 7.25 23.62 16.14
C TRP A 272 7.87 24.65 15.19
N ASP A 273 7.96 24.33 13.90
CA ASP A 273 8.56 25.20 12.88
C ASP A 273 7.53 26.25 12.41
N GLN A 274 7.47 27.34 13.17
CA GLN A 274 6.61 28.48 12.88
C GLN A 274 6.89 29.10 11.51
N ALA A 275 8.16 29.21 11.09
CA ALA A 275 8.54 29.82 9.83
C ALA A 275 8.10 28.99 8.63
N PHE A 276 8.21 27.66 8.72
CA PHE A 276 7.63 26.76 7.73
C PHE A 276 6.12 26.91 7.66
N PHE A 277 5.45 26.91 8.81
CA PHE A 277 3.99 26.96 8.88
C PHE A 277 3.43 28.27 8.32
N GLU A 278 4.01 29.41 8.70
CA GLU A 278 3.62 30.74 8.21
C GLU A 278 3.72 30.83 6.69
N ARG A 279 4.75 30.21 6.12
CA ARG A 279 5.04 30.28 4.68
C ARG A 279 4.19 29.34 3.83
N TRP A 280 3.91 28.12 4.32
CA TRP A 280 3.39 27.03 3.49
C TRP A 280 1.97 26.57 3.84
N VAL A 281 1.40 27.05 4.95
CA VAL A 281 0.06 26.68 5.39
C VAL A 281 -0.90 27.84 5.17
N ASN A 282 -2.14 27.53 4.77
CA ASN A 282 -3.23 28.51 4.64
C ASN A 282 -3.79 28.91 6.02
N TRP A 283 -2.93 29.39 6.93
CA TRP A 283 -3.27 29.69 8.32
C TRP A 283 -4.25 30.86 8.44
N GLU A 284 -4.22 31.83 7.52
CA GLU A 284 -5.21 32.91 7.48
C GLU A 284 -6.63 32.38 7.30
N THR A 285 -6.82 31.38 6.42
CA THR A 285 -8.11 30.74 6.19
C THR A 285 -8.58 30.04 7.47
N PHE A 286 -7.68 29.35 8.17
CA PHE A 286 -8.00 28.74 9.46
C PHE A 286 -8.49 29.77 10.47
N LEU A 287 -7.78 30.90 10.64
CA LEU A 287 -8.21 31.95 11.56
C LEU A 287 -9.56 32.55 11.16
N ARG A 288 -9.76 32.90 9.88
CA ARG A 288 -11.02 33.52 9.42
C ARG A 288 -12.23 32.61 9.59
N GLU A 289 -12.09 31.31 9.35
CA GLU A 289 -13.21 30.37 9.38
C GLU A 289 -13.44 29.77 10.76
N ALA A 290 -12.38 29.40 11.48
CA ALA A 290 -12.48 28.69 12.76
C ALA A 290 -12.43 29.61 13.98
N ARG A 291 -11.78 30.77 13.87
CA ARG A 291 -11.60 31.77 14.95
C ARG A 291 -11.83 33.20 14.45
N PRO A 292 -13.03 33.51 13.91
CA PRO A 292 -13.34 34.83 13.37
C PRO A 292 -13.31 35.96 14.43
N ASP A 293 -13.22 35.61 15.71
CA ASP A 293 -13.02 36.52 16.83
C ASP A 293 -11.58 37.05 16.96
N LEU A 294 -10.61 36.44 16.27
CA LEU A 294 -9.21 36.83 16.27
C LEU A 294 -8.82 37.53 14.96
N ASP A 295 -7.97 38.55 15.05
CA ASP A 295 -7.37 39.15 13.87
C ASP A 295 -6.50 38.10 13.13
N PRO A 296 -6.51 38.07 11.78
CA PRO A 296 -5.75 37.12 10.98
C PRO A 296 -4.26 37.51 10.91
N VAL A 297 -3.60 37.52 12.06
CA VAL A 297 -2.16 37.72 12.21
C VAL A 297 -1.51 36.44 12.72
N PHE A 298 -0.32 36.10 12.24
CA PHE A 298 0.30 34.79 12.49
C PHE A 298 0.49 34.48 13.99
N ASN A 299 0.79 35.49 14.81
CA ASN A 299 0.92 35.32 16.27
C ASN A 299 -0.34 34.77 16.95
N ASN A 300 -1.51 34.90 16.33
CA ASN A 300 -2.76 34.33 16.85
C ASN A 300 -2.93 32.84 16.53
N VAL A 301 -2.13 32.28 15.61
CA VAL A 301 -2.26 30.88 15.16
C VAL A 301 -1.99 29.89 16.29
N GLY A 302 -0.90 30.05 17.05
CA GLY A 302 -0.59 29.17 18.18
C GLY A 302 -1.72 29.08 19.22
N PRO A 303 -2.15 30.22 19.81
CA PRO A 303 -3.30 30.26 20.73
C PRO A 303 -4.60 29.72 20.12
N ALA A 304 -4.87 30.03 18.84
CA ALA A 304 -6.04 29.52 18.13
C ALA A 304 -6.01 27.99 17.97
N LEU A 305 -4.84 27.40 17.67
CA LEU A 305 -4.67 25.96 17.58
C LEU A 305 -4.84 25.27 18.94
N LEU A 306 -4.30 25.85 20.01
CA LEU A 306 -4.45 25.32 21.38
C LEU A 306 -5.92 25.30 21.83
N ASP A 307 -6.68 26.34 21.49
CA ASP A 307 -8.12 26.42 21.75
C ASP A 307 -8.91 25.46 20.86
N HIS A 308 -8.63 25.42 19.55
CA HIS A 308 -9.30 24.53 18.60
C HIS A 308 -9.11 23.05 18.96
N TYR A 309 -7.96 22.70 19.55
CA TYR A 309 -7.64 21.35 20.01
C TYR A 309 -7.66 21.22 21.55
N ALA A 310 -8.44 22.05 22.26
CA ALA A 310 -8.45 22.08 23.73
C ALA A 310 -8.74 20.73 24.39
N ASP A 311 -9.59 19.89 23.77
CA ASP A 311 -9.96 18.58 24.29
C ASP A 311 -8.83 17.54 24.23
N TYR A 312 -7.82 17.75 23.37
CA TYR A 312 -6.71 16.82 23.13
C TYR A 312 -5.57 17.01 24.14
N THR A 313 -5.92 17.10 25.42
CA THR A 313 -4.92 17.19 26.50
C THR A 313 -4.15 15.87 26.66
N PRO A 314 -2.92 15.90 27.18
CA PRO A 314 -2.15 14.68 27.48
C PRO A 314 -2.90 13.73 28.41
N ALA A 315 -3.58 14.26 29.44
CA ALA A 315 -4.41 13.48 30.35
C ALA A 315 -5.62 12.82 29.66
N ALA A 316 -6.26 13.52 28.71
CA ALA A 316 -7.34 12.95 27.92
C ALA A 316 -6.82 11.87 26.96
N ALA A 317 -5.66 12.11 26.33
CA ALA A 317 -5.02 11.14 25.45
C ALA A 317 -4.60 9.88 26.20
N ALA A 318 -4.11 10.03 27.44
CA ALA A 318 -3.75 8.90 28.27
C ALA A 318 -4.94 7.98 28.56
N ARG A 319 -6.09 8.58 28.93
CA ARG A 319 -7.35 7.84 29.13
C ARG A 319 -7.89 7.22 27.84
N MET A 320 -7.88 7.97 26.75
CA MET A 320 -8.45 7.54 25.48
C MET A 320 -7.63 6.44 24.81
N CYS A 321 -6.30 6.56 24.85
CA CYS A 321 -5.41 5.68 24.10
C CYS A 321 -4.88 4.51 24.93
N GLY A 322 -5.05 4.54 26.26
CA GLY A 322 -4.45 3.56 27.17
C GLY A 322 -2.93 3.67 27.26
N ILE A 323 -2.39 4.88 27.08
CA ILE A 323 -0.94 5.18 27.15
C ILE A 323 -0.69 6.09 28.34
N ASP A 324 0.42 5.90 29.03
CA ASP A 324 0.81 6.77 30.15
C ASP A 324 1.07 8.22 29.69
N GLU A 325 0.63 9.21 30.48
CA GLU A 325 0.71 10.63 30.12
C GLU A 325 2.17 11.09 29.94
N ASP A 326 3.06 10.71 30.86
CA ASP A 326 4.47 11.14 30.83
C ASP A 326 5.18 10.61 29.58
N ARG A 327 4.79 9.41 29.14
CA ARG A 327 5.30 8.84 27.88
C ARG A 327 4.86 9.65 26.68
N ILE A 328 3.61 10.11 26.64
CA ILE A 328 3.10 10.97 25.54
C ILE A 328 3.90 12.28 25.49
N ARG A 329 4.14 12.90 26.64
CA ARG A 329 4.96 14.12 26.76
C ARG A 329 6.39 13.89 26.29
N THR A 330 7.03 12.82 26.74
CA THR A 330 8.39 12.44 26.33
C THR A 330 8.49 12.31 24.80
N VAL A 331 7.52 11.65 24.17
CA VAL A 331 7.51 11.51 22.70
C VAL A 331 7.27 12.85 21.99
N ALA A 332 6.43 13.72 22.53
CA ALA A 332 6.25 15.06 21.96
C ALA A 332 7.55 15.87 22.03
N ASP A 333 8.29 15.80 23.15
CA ASP A 333 9.58 16.48 23.29
C ASP A 333 10.62 15.96 22.28
N ILE A 334 10.72 14.63 22.11
CA ILE A 334 11.59 14.00 21.11
C ILE A 334 11.25 14.48 19.69
N ILE A 335 9.96 14.56 19.35
CA ILE A 335 9.52 15.04 18.03
C ILE A 335 9.87 16.53 17.87
N GLY A 336 9.68 17.32 18.92
CA GLY A 336 10.02 18.75 18.96
C GLY A 336 11.52 19.03 18.82
N ASP A 337 12.38 18.15 19.32
CA ASP A 337 13.84 18.24 19.11
C ASP A 337 14.26 17.85 17.68
N GLY A 338 13.37 17.19 16.94
CA GLY A 338 13.57 16.65 15.61
C GLY A 338 13.11 17.53 14.44
N LEU A 339 12.91 18.84 14.64
CA LEU A 339 12.42 19.76 13.58
C LEU A 339 13.24 19.64 12.29
N GLY A 340 12.52 19.63 11.17
CA GLY A 340 13.06 19.47 9.82
C GLY A 340 13.48 18.04 9.44
N ALA A 341 13.54 17.09 10.39
CA ALA A 341 14.01 15.72 10.15
C ALA A 341 13.12 14.66 10.84
N PHE A 342 11.81 14.89 10.81
CA PHE A 342 10.78 13.95 11.25
C PHE A 342 10.23 13.15 10.06
N ALA A 343 10.54 11.85 10.03
CA ALA A 343 10.06 10.91 9.03
C ALA A 343 8.93 10.06 9.61
N SER A 344 7.80 9.94 8.91
CA SER A 344 6.66 9.21 9.45
C SER A 344 5.91 8.38 8.43
N HIS A 345 5.28 7.31 8.90
CA HIS A 345 4.46 6.47 8.05
C HIS A 345 3.40 5.70 8.84
N THR A 346 2.15 5.79 8.38
CA THR A 346 1.06 4.91 8.82
C THR A 346 0.79 3.85 7.77
N TRP A 347 0.68 2.60 8.24
CA TRP A 347 0.22 1.49 7.42
C TRP A 347 -1.23 1.12 7.75
N ARG A 348 -1.66 -0.06 7.29
CA ARG A 348 -3.07 -0.39 7.07
C ARG A 348 -3.95 -0.51 8.31
N ALA A 349 -3.46 -0.97 9.46
CA ALA A 349 -4.39 -1.35 10.55
C ALA A 349 -5.21 -0.17 11.05
N SER A 350 -4.56 0.94 11.40
CA SER A 350 -5.20 2.17 11.92
C SER A 350 -5.96 2.97 10.86
N SER A 351 -5.71 2.72 9.57
CA SER A 351 -6.34 3.48 8.49
C SER A 351 -7.45 2.71 7.75
N ALA A 352 -7.45 1.38 7.82
CA ALA A 352 -8.44 0.51 7.19
C ALA A 352 -9.32 -0.25 8.19
N GLY A 353 -8.87 -0.39 9.45
CA GLY A 353 -9.52 -1.23 10.46
C GLY A 353 -10.57 -0.53 11.32
N ASN A 354 -10.76 0.78 11.18
CA ASN A 354 -11.69 1.56 11.99
C ASN A 354 -12.38 2.67 11.19
N GLU A 355 -13.56 3.05 11.66
CA GLU A 355 -14.26 4.24 11.19
C GLU A 355 -13.37 5.48 11.38
N GLY A 356 -13.37 6.38 10.41
CA GLY A 356 -12.55 7.59 10.44
C GLY A 356 -11.04 7.35 10.26
N GLY A 357 -10.58 6.15 9.88
CA GLY A 357 -9.14 5.83 9.74
C GLY A 357 -8.33 6.76 8.82
N TRP A 358 -8.98 7.48 7.91
CA TRP A 358 -8.35 8.53 7.10
C TRP A 358 -7.81 9.71 7.91
N MET A 359 -8.39 9.98 9.08
CA MET A 359 -7.89 11.00 10.01
C MET A 359 -6.53 10.64 10.57
N VAL A 360 -6.19 9.36 10.70
CA VAL A 360 -4.87 8.96 11.24
C VAL A 360 -3.75 9.46 10.34
N ALA A 361 -3.84 9.21 9.02
CA ALA A 361 -2.86 9.73 8.07
C ALA A 361 -2.87 11.27 8.02
N ARG A 362 -4.05 11.89 8.12
CA ARG A 362 -4.18 13.36 8.13
C ARG A 362 -3.51 13.99 9.37
N CYS A 363 -3.74 13.46 10.55
CA CYS A 363 -3.13 13.92 11.80
C CYS A 363 -1.62 13.59 11.83
N LEU A 364 -1.20 12.47 11.26
CA LEU A 364 0.23 12.13 11.17
C LEU A 364 0.96 13.10 10.23
N GLN A 365 0.35 13.44 9.10
CA GLN A 365 0.90 14.45 8.19
C GLN A 365 0.90 15.84 8.82
N PHE A 366 -0.06 16.15 9.69
CA PHE A 366 -0.05 17.41 10.44
C PHE A 366 1.18 17.55 11.33
N LEU A 367 1.68 16.45 11.93
CA LEU A 367 2.96 16.48 12.64
C LEU A 367 4.13 16.81 11.72
N ASN A 368 4.20 16.23 10.50
CA ASN A 368 5.23 16.61 9.52
C ASN A 368 5.17 18.11 9.17
N VAL A 369 3.97 18.70 9.11
CA VAL A 369 3.77 20.12 8.84
C VAL A 369 4.21 20.98 10.02
N LEU A 370 3.81 20.64 11.24
CA LEU A 370 4.23 21.34 12.46
C LEU A 370 5.74 21.27 12.66
N THR A 371 6.38 20.16 12.31
CA THR A 371 7.83 20.02 12.46
C THR A 371 8.62 20.59 11.28
N GLY A 372 7.98 21.18 10.27
CA GLY A 372 8.65 21.66 9.05
C GLY A 372 9.36 20.57 8.25
N SER A 373 8.94 19.31 8.40
CA SER A 373 9.61 18.14 7.82
C SER A 373 9.03 17.67 6.48
N VAL A 374 8.19 18.48 5.84
CA VAL A 374 7.65 18.17 4.51
C VAL A 374 8.67 18.59 3.45
N GLY A 375 9.14 17.66 2.63
CA GLY A 375 10.08 18.02 1.56
C GLY A 375 11.55 18.13 1.96
N THR A 376 11.91 17.76 3.19
CA THR A 376 13.25 17.95 3.74
C THR A 376 14.06 16.64 3.76
N GLU A 377 15.38 16.77 3.86
CA GLU A 377 16.27 15.64 4.17
C GLU A 377 15.94 15.09 5.55
N GLY A 378 15.73 13.77 5.66
CA GLY A 378 15.24 13.14 6.89
C GLY A 378 13.75 13.34 7.18
N GLY A 379 13.03 14.05 6.30
CA GLY A 379 11.60 14.33 6.42
C GLY A 379 10.70 13.35 5.66
N THR A 380 9.48 13.80 5.36
CA THR A 380 8.47 13.04 4.62
C THR A 380 8.09 13.74 3.32
N ASN A 381 8.35 13.07 2.19
CA ASN A 381 8.05 13.59 0.85
C ASN A 381 6.75 13.02 0.29
N ALA A 382 6.17 13.68 -0.72
CA ALA A 382 5.13 13.06 -1.54
C ALA A 382 5.74 12.02 -2.49
N ASN A 383 5.12 10.85 -2.62
CA ASN A 383 5.60 9.79 -3.51
C ASN A 383 5.69 10.22 -4.99
N GLY A 384 4.82 11.13 -5.43
CA GLY A 384 4.74 11.56 -6.82
C GLY A 384 5.88 12.46 -7.27
N TRP A 385 6.58 13.14 -6.35
CA TRP A 385 7.66 14.08 -6.70
C TRP A 385 8.84 13.42 -7.39
N ASN A 386 9.11 12.14 -7.09
CA ASN A 386 10.25 11.40 -7.62
C ASN A 386 9.83 10.16 -8.42
N LYS A 387 8.56 10.09 -8.86
CA LYS A 387 8.03 8.92 -9.57
C LYS A 387 8.32 9.03 -11.07
N PHE A 388 9.10 8.09 -11.61
CA PHE A 388 9.16 7.89 -13.05
C PHE A 388 7.80 7.37 -13.55
N ILE A 389 7.19 8.09 -14.49
CA ILE A 389 5.96 7.70 -15.16
C ILE A 389 6.31 7.48 -16.63
N PRO A 390 6.25 6.25 -17.16
CA PRO A 390 6.48 6.02 -18.57
C PRO A 390 5.42 6.77 -19.39
N VAL A 391 5.83 7.36 -20.52
CA VAL A 391 4.91 7.98 -21.47
C VAL A 391 4.04 6.88 -22.08
N THR A 392 2.76 6.87 -21.73
CA THR A 392 1.79 5.92 -22.30
C THR A 392 1.33 6.38 -23.68
N PRO A 393 0.97 5.48 -24.61
CA PRO A 393 0.30 5.84 -25.85
C PRO A 393 -0.99 6.61 -25.57
N ALA A 394 -1.44 7.45 -26.52
CA ALA A 394 -2.63 8.28 -26.40
C ALA A 394 -3.80 7.53 -25.72
N HIS A 395 -4.28 8.08 -24.61
CA HIS A 395 -5.44 7.57 -23.91
C HIS A 395 -6.70 7.89 -24.71
N PRO A 396 -7.65 6.93 -24.84
CA PRO A 396 -8.99 7.25 -25.33
C PRO A 396 -9.61 8.34 -24.46
N GLU A 397 -10.53 9.10 -25.03
CA GLU A 397 -11.32 10.08 -24.28
C GLU A 397 -11.93 9.44 -23.02
N PRO A 398 -12.00 10.17 -21.90
CA PRO A 398 -12.66 9.68 -20.69
C PRO A 398 -14.06 9.16 -21.01
N GLN A 399 -14.41 8.06 -20.37
CA GLN A 399 -15.74 7.46 -20.54
C GLN A 399 -16.81 8.46 -20.04
N GLY A 400 -17.85 8.70 -20.84
CA GLY A 400 -18.90 9.69 -20.54
C GLY A 400 -20.07 9.14 -19.72
N ARG A 401 -19.87 8.06 -18.97
CA ARG A 401 -20.92 7.35 -18.22
C ARG A 401 -20.58 7.36 -16.73
N TRP A 402 -21.59 7.20 -15.89
CA TRP A 402 -21.41 7.06 -14.45
C TRP A 402 -21.91 5.70 -14.02
N ASN A 403 -21.13 4.95 -13.23
CA ASN A 403 -21.54 3.66 -12.70
C ASN A 403 -21.74 3.71 -11.18
N GLU A 404 -23.00 3.80 -10.75
CA GLU A 404 -23.39 3.83 -9.33
C GLU A 404 -23.00 2.55 -8.55
N LEU A 405 -22.64 1.46 -9.24
CA LEU A 405 -22.13 0.26 -8.59
C LEU A 405 -20.68 0.40 -8.10
N GLN A 406 -19.94 1.35 -8.66
CA GLN A 406 -18.57 1.70 -8.26
C GLN A 406 -18.57 3.00 -7.45
N TRP A 407 -19.35 3.98 -7.92
CA TRP A 407 -19.45 5.33 -7.39
C TRP A 407 -20.89 5.65 -6.99
N PRO A 408 -21.41 5.05 -5.91
CA PRO A 408 -22.78 5.25 -5.46
C PRO A 408 -23.05 6.70 -5.06
N ILE A 409 -24.26 7.17 -5.38
CA ILE A 409 -24.70 8.55 -5.11
C ILE A 409 -24.76 8.89 -3.62
N GLU A 410 -24.85 7.88 -2.75
CA GLU A 410 -24.83 8.05 -1.30
C GLU A 410 -23.45 8.47 -0.77
N TYR A 411 -22.38 8.26 -1.53
CA TYR A 411 -21.00 8.55 -1.15
C TYR A 411 -20.29 9.39 -2.22
N PRO A 412 -20.79 10.58 -2.57
CA PRO A 412 -20.28 11.37 -3.70
C PRO A 412 -18.86 11.91 -3.48
N LEU A 413 -18.36 11.86 -2.23
CA LEU A 413 -17.02 12.28 -1.84
C LEU A 413 -16.05 11.10 -1.64
N SER A 414 -16.44 9.87 -2.04
CA SER A 414 -15.53 8.73 -1.99
C SER A 414 -14.31 9.01 -2.87
N HIS A 415 -13.11 8.81 -2.33
CA HIS A 415 -11.86 9.07 -3.06
C HIS A 415 -11.42 7.92 -3.96
N HIS A 416 -11.90 6.70 -3.67
CA HIS A 416 -11.71 5.50 -4.48
C HIS A 416 -13.06 4.78 -4.58
N GLU A 417 -13.22 3.96 -5.61
CA GLU A 417 -14.42 3.17 -5.85
C GLU A 417 -14.77 2.27 -4.65
N LEU A 418 -16.06 2.12 -4.37
CA LEU A 418 -16.55 1.42 -3.17
C LEU A 418 -16.77 -0.07 -3.44
N SER A 419 -15.68 -0.75 -3.81
CA SER A 419 -15.66 -2.17 -4.21
C SER A 419 -16.28 -3.13 -3.19
N ILE A 420 -16.19 -2.80 -1.91
CA ILE A 420 -16.81 -3.55 -0.80
C ILE A 420 -18.33 -3.58 -0.83
N LEU A 421 -18.97 -2.55 -1.42
CA LEU A 421 -20.42 -2.43 -1.44
C LEU A 421 -21.05 -3.15 -2.64
N LEU A 422 -20.27 -3.42 -3.68
CA LEU A 422 -20.71 -4.11 -4.88
C LEU A 422 -21.53 -5.38 -4.62
N PRO A 423 -21.09 -6.37 -3.81
CA PRO A 423 -21.89 -7.57 -3.56
C PRO A 423 -23.19 -7.23 -2.83
N HIS A 424 -23.23 -6.21 -1.98
CA HIS A 424 -24.45 -5.79 -1.29
C HIS A 424 -25.45 -5.13 -2.25
N PHE A 425 -24.97 -4.32 -3.20
CA PHE A 425 -25.81 -3.72 -4.23
C PHE A 425 -26.44 -4.78 -5.15
N LEU A 426 -25.66 -5.78 -5.56
CA LEU A 426 -26.16 -6.91 -6.34
C LEU A 426 -27.14 -7.77 -5.51
N LYS A 427 -26.87 -7.98 -4.22
CA LYS A 427 -27.76 -8.71 -3.32
C LYS A 427 -29.09 -7.99 -3.09
N ALA A 428 -29.07 -6.66 -3.04
CA ALA A 428 -30.26 -5.82 -2.92
C ALA A 428 -31.04 -5.69 -4.24
N GLY A 429 -30.51 -6.20 -5.37
CA GLY A 429 -31.14 -6.10 -6.67
C GLY A 429 -31.09 -4.69 -7.27
N ARG A 430 -30.14 -3.85 -6.83
CA ARG A 430 -29.95 -2.49 -7.38
C ARG A 430 -29.52 -2.53 -8.85
N ALA A 431 -28.75 -3.53 -9.24
CA ALA A 431 -28.37 -3.81 -10.61
C ALA A 431 -27.94 -5.28 -10.78
N THR A 432 -27.57 -5.65 -11.99
CA THR A 432 -26.98 -6.95 -12.36
C THR A 432 -25.67 -6.76 -13.10
N LEU A 433 -24.77 -7.75 -13.03
CA LEU A 433 -23.59 -7.80 -13.89
C LEU A 433 -23.70 -8.92 -14.92
N ASP A 434 -23.62 -8.56 -16.20
CA ASP A 434 -23.54 -9.51 -17.32
C ASP A 434 -22.15 -10.15 -17.36
N THR A 435 -21.10 -9.35 -17.22
CA THR A 435 -19.72 -9.82 -17.29
C THR A 435 -18.92 -9.24 -16.14
N TYR A 436 -18.51 -10.12 -15.21
CA TYR A 436 -17.63 -9.79 -14.09
C TYR A 436 -16.39 -10.68 -14.18
N PHE A 437 -15.22 -10.08 -14.31
CA PHE A 437 -13.95 -10.80 -14.36
C PHE A 437 -12.94 -10.20 -13.40
N THR A 438 -12.22 -11.07 -12.70
CA THR A 438 -11.28 -10.71 -11.65
C THR A 438 -9.85 -10.97 -12.10
N ARG A 439 -8.92 -10.08 -11.74
CA ARG A 439 -7.47 -10.31 -11.94
C ARG A 439 -6.72 -10.20 -10.62
N VAL A 440 -5.97 -11.25 -10.26
CA VAL A 440 -5.15 -11.34 -9.03
C VAL A 440 -5.96 -10.91 -7.80
N TYR A 441 -7.20 -11.39 -7.72
CA TYR A 441 -8.17 -11.00 -6.71
C TYR A 441 -9.04 -12.18 -6.30
N ASN A 442 -9.29 -12.29 -5.00
CA ASN A 442 -10.19 -13.28 -4.44
C ASN A 442 -11.24 -12.56 -3.58
N PRO A 443 -12.40 -12.20 -4.15
CA PRO A 443 -13.40 -11.41 -3.45
C PRO A 443 -13.96 -12.08 -2.20
N LEU A 444 -14.01 -13.42 -2.18
CA LEU A 444 -14.54 -14.17 -1.04
C LEU A 444 -13.60 -14.12 0.17
N TRP A 445 -12.28 -14.14 -0.05
CA TRP A 445 -11.31 -14.21 1.05
C TRP A 445 -10.73 -12.86 1.46
N THR A 446 -10.78 -11.86 0.56
CA THR A 446 -10.10 -10.58 0.78
C THR A 446 -11.02 -9.54 1.42
N ASN A 447 -12.33 -9.57 1.15
CA ASN A 447 -13.28 -8.59 1.69
C ASN A 447 -13.75 -8.95 3.11
N PRO A 448 -14.15 -7.94 3.91
CA PRO A 448 -14.74 -8.17 5.24
C PRO A 448 -15.97 -9.08 5.23
N ASP A 449 -16.86 -8.95 4.24
CA ASP A 449 -18.00 -9.83 4.03
C ASP A 449 -17.86 -10.67 2.75
N GLY A 450 -17.06 -11.73 2.85
CA GLY A 450 -16.92 -12.74 1.81
C GLY A 450 -18.17 -13.59 1.55
N PHE A 451 -19.10 -13.65 2.50
CA PHE A 451 -20.30 -14.49 2.37
C PHE A 451 -21.33 -13.86 1.44
N THR A 452 -21.52 -12.54 1.51
CA THR A 452 -22.36 -11.82 0.53
C THR A 452 -21.82 -12.01 -0.88
N TRP A 453 -20.48 -11.98 -1.07
CA TRP A 453 -19.87 -12.34 -2.35
C TRP A 453 -20.21 -13.77 -2.79
N MET A 454 -20.14 -14.73 -1.87
CA MET A 454 -20.48 -16.13 -2.16
C MET A 454 -21.94 -16.29 -2.60
N GLU A 455 -22.88 -15.62 -1.93
CA GLU A 455 -24.30 -15.64 -2.30
C GLU A 455 -24.54 -15.06 -3.70
N VAL A 456 -23.98 -13.89 -3.99
CA VAL A 456 -24.19 -13.18 -5.27
C VAL A 456 -23.53 -13.92 -6.44
N LEU A 457 -22.34 -14.49 -6.22
CA LEU A 457 -21.65 -15.25 -7.26
C LEU A 457 -22.31 -16.61 -7.53
N ARG A 458 -23.11 -17.15 -6.60
CA ARG A 458 -23.94 -18.34 -6.82
C ARG A 458 -25.24 -18.02 -7.55
N ASP A 459 -25.87 -16.87 -7.32
CA ASP A 459 -27.13 -16.50 -7.98
C ASP A 459 -26.92 -16.12 -9.47
N ARG A 460 -27.42 -16.96 -10.38
CA ARG A 460 -27.37 -16.75 -11.83
C ARG A 460 -28.09 -15.48 -12.30
N ARG A 461 -29.02 -14.94 -11.52
CA ARG A 461 -29.78 -13.72 -11.85
C ARG A 461 -29.02 -12.43 -11.54
N ARG A 462 -27.97 -12.50 -10.70
CA ARG A 462 -27.32 -11.31 -10.12
C ARG A 462 -25.93 -11.03 -10.69
N SER A 463 -25.24 -12.07 -11.11
CA SER A 463 -23.97 -11.96 -11.83
C SER A 463 -23.90 -13.09 -12.85
N ALA A 464 -23.33 -12.88 -14.03
CA ALA A 464 -23.10 -13.96 -15.00
C ALA A 464 -21.61 -14.34 -15.14
N ALA A 465 -20.86 -14.44 -14.02
CA ALA A 465 -19.53 -15.06 -14.00
C ALA A 465 -19.58 -16.55 -14.45
N MET A 466 -18.86 -16.90 -15.53
CA MET A 466 -18.83 -18.26 -16.10
C MET A 466 -17.44 -18.89 -16.17
N TRP A 467 -16.38 -18.14 -15.89
CA TRP A 467 -15.01 -18.49 -16.29
C TRP A 467 -14.07 -18.45 -15.09
N ARG A 468 -13.07 -19.33 -15.07
CA ARG A 468 -11.95 -19.33 -14.13
C ARG A 468 -10.63 -19.39 -14.87
#